data_AF-A0A5K3ESZ2-F1
#
_entry.id   AF-A0A5K3ESZ2-F1
#
_cell.length_a   1.000
_cell.length_b   1.000
_cell.length_c   1.000
_cell.angle_alpha   90.00
_cell.angle_beta   90.00
_cell.angle_gamma   90.00
#
_symmetry.space_group_name_H-M   'P 1'
#
loop_
_entity.id
_entity.type
_entity.pdbx_description
1 polymer ?
#
loop_
_entity_poly.entity_id
_entity_poly.type
_entity_poly.pdbx_seq_one_letter_code
_entity_poly.pdbx_strand_id
1 'polypeptide(L)'
;MKCQIEFILVAALLFVIIVRCFFNIPKSKLDFVPANLSRTTILELVNDPPNPKKTTVFLITPTYQRLTQKADLVRLCSTLLHVNFVHWIVVEDAVEKSPLVAELLSECGVSYTHLNALSPFRKRKHVRGSAQRNRGIEWIRNHPLPYNEKGIVFFADDDNTYDPRIFTEMRSTELGSTWPVGLVGGSMWEGCITDPNNRSKIVDFWSVWRPYPRRLFPFDMAAFAVNARLFTLFPTARFDYKRAQEQEGYILSQLGFRSAFDLEPRVNGCSKVLVWHTRTEQPRLTFYTQSHPSPPGFV
;
A
#
# COMPACT_ATOMS: atom_id res chain seq x y z
N MET A 1 30.52 -12.61 7.26
CA MET A 1 30.42 -12.96 5.83
C MET A 1 30.33 -14.47 5.74
N LYS A 2 29.22 -15.01 5.23
CA LYS A 2 29.12 -16.44 4.91
C LYS A 2 29.00 -16.55 3.39
N CYS A 3 29.97 -17.18 2.74
CA CYS A 3 29.89 -17.48 1.33
C CYS A 3 29.54 -18.95 1.18
N GLN A 4 28.49 -19.24 0.42
CA GLN A 4 28.19 -20.59 -0.04
C GLN A 4 28.76 -20.73 -1.46
N ILE A 5 29.49 -21.82 -1.67
CA ILE A 5 30.02 -22.22 -2.96
C ILE A 5 29.12 -23.34 -3.45
N GLU A 6 28.41 -23.11 -4.55
CA GLU A 6 27.61 -24.12 -5.23
C GLU A 6 28.28 -24.47 -6.56
N PHE A 7 28.37 -25.77 -6.83
CA PHE A 7 28.88 -26.32 -8.09
C PHE A 7 27.69 -26.76 -8.94
N ILE A 8 27.48 -26.09 -10.07
CA ILE A 8 26.45 -26.49 -11.03
C ILE A 8 27.15 -27.20 -12.19
N LEU A 9 26.79 -28.46 -12.41
CA LEU A 9 27.25 -29.26 -13.54
C LEU A 9 26.46 -28.82 -14.78
N VAL A 10 27.12 -28.24 -15.77
CA VAL A 10 26.45 -27.76 -17.01
C VAL A 10 26.68 -28.74 -18.18
N ALA A 11 27.75 -29.55 -18.12
CA ALA A 11 28.01 -30.69 -19.01
C ALA A 11 29.07 -31.63 -18.39
N ALA A 12 29.30 -32.80 -18.99
CA ALA A 12 30.13 -33.89 -18.45
C ALA A 12 31.58 -33.52 -18.07
N LEU A 13 32.08 -32.35 -18.47
CA LEU A 13 33.43 -31.87 -18.14
C LEU A 13 33.49 -30.37 -17.75
N LEU A 14 32.35 -29.69 -17.52
CA LEU A 14 32.30 -28.24 -17.22
C LEU A 14 31.48 -27.95 -15.96
N PHE A 15 32.17 -27.45 -14.93
CA PHE A 15 31.56 -26.93 -13.71
C PHE A 15 31.53 -25.40 -13.75
N VAL A 16 30.37 -24.80 -13.49
CA VAL A 16 30.26 -23.38 -13.19
C VAL A 16 30.30 -23.21 -11.67
N ILE A 17 31.30 -22.49 -11.17
CA ILE A 17 31.44 -22.16 -9.75
C ILE A 17 30.71 -20.85 -9.49
N ILE A 18 29.59 -20.91 -8.78
CA ILE A 18 28.88 -19.71 -8.33
C ILE A 18 29.21 -19.50 -6.85
N VAL A 19 29.94 -18.42 -6.57
CA VAL A 19 30.22 -17.98 -5.20
C VAL A 19 29.16 -16.95 -4.81
N ARG A 20 28.18 -17.36 -4.01
CA ARG A 20 27.20 -16.44 -3.41
C ARG A 20 27.69 -16.02 -2.03
N CYS A 21 28.19 -14.80 -1.95
CA CYS A 21 28.57 -14.20 -0.68
C CYS A 21 27.40 -13.43 -0.08
N PHE A 22 26.90 -13.91 1.06
CA PHE A 22 25.91 -13.20 1.85
C PHE A 22 26.64 -12.29 2.85
N PHE A 23 26.44 -10.99 2.68
CA PHE A 23 26.69 -10.04 3.75
C PHE A 23 25.61 -10.26 4.81
N ASN A 24 25.99 -10.90 5.91
CA ASN A 24 25.27 -10.72 7.16
C ASN A 24 25.48 -9.27 7.57
N ILE A 25 24.60 -8.38 7.10
CA ILE A 25 24.38 -7.10 7.76
C ILE A 25 23.90 -7.49 9.16
N PRO A 26 24.62 -7.11 10.24
CA PRO A 26 24.08 -7.31 11.57
C PRO A 26 22.70 -6.67 11.58
N LYS A 27 21.65 -7.45 11.86
CA LYS A 27 20.32 -6.88 12.15
C LYS A 27 20.58 -5.78 13.15
N SER A 28 20.38 -4.53 12.74
CA SER A 28 20.50 -3.38 13.64
C SER A 28 19.70 -3.71 14.88
N LYS A 29 20.26 -3.43 16.07
CA LYS A 29 19.61 -3.54 17.38
C LYS A 29 18.33 -2.71 17.40
N LEU A 30 17.27 -3.24 16.80
CA LEU A 30 16.00 -2.57 16.57
C LEU A 30 14.88 -3.36 17.25
N ASP A 31 15.25 -4.08 18.31
CA ASP A 31 14.36 -4.94 19.09
C ASP A 31 13.57 -4.15 20.14
N PHE A 32 13.76 -2.82 20.24
CA PHE A 32 12.96 -1.99 21.12
C PHE A 32 12.91 -0.54 20.63
N VAL A 33 11.87 -0.18 19.88
CA VAL A 33 11.54 1.23 19.66
C VAL A 33 10.73 1.72 20.86
N PRO A 34 11.22 2.70 21.65
CA PRO A 34 10.46 3.26 22.77
C PRO A 34 9.12 3.82 22.30
N ALA A 35 8.07 3.63 23.09
CA ALA A 35 6.70 4.03 22.74
C ALA A 35 6.50 5.54 22.51
N ASN A 36 7.51 6.38 22.79
CA ASN A 36 7.42 7.85 22.75
C ASN A 36 8.61 8.50 22.02
N LEU A 37 9.01 7.99 20.86
CA LEU A 37 9.98 8.70 20.03
C LEU A 37 9.42 10.05 19.55
N SER A 38 10.28 11.07 19.49
CA SER A 38 9.96 12.35 18.86
C SER A 38 9.99 12.23 17.33
N ARG A 39 9.27 13.11 16.62
CA ARG A 39 9.33 13.16 15.14
C ARG A 39 10.78 13.26 14.64
N THR A 40 11.58 14.14 15.25
CA THR A 40 12.99 14.35 14.89
C THR A 40 13.80 13.06 15.04
N THR A 41 13.62 12.34 16.16
CA THR A 41 14.29 11.06 16.39
C THR A 41 13.87 10.00 15.37
N ILE A 42 12.59 9.95 14.98
CA ILE A 42 12.13 9.01 13.94
C ILE A 42 12.75 9.37 12.58
N LEU A 43 12.82 10.65 12.22
CA LEU A 43 13.49 11.10 10.98
C LEU A 43 14.97 10.68 10.95
N GLU A 44 15.69 10.87 12.06
CA GLU A 44 17.08 10.45 12.19
C GLU A 44 17.26 8.93 12.07
N LEU A 45 16.35 8.14 12.65
CA LEU A 45 16.41 6.67 12.58
C LEU A 45 16.00 6.11 11.21
N VAL A 46 15.05 6.74 10.53
CA VAL A 46 14.69 6.42 9.15
C VAL A 46 15.88 6.66 8.22
N ASN A 47 16.62 7.74 8.45
CA ASN A 47 17.88 8.07 7.76
C ASN A 47 17.78 7.96 6.23
N ASP A 48 16.74 8.59 5.67
CA ASP A 48 16.57 8.67 4.22
C ASP A 48 17.70 9.51 3.59
N PRO A 49 18.15 9.16 2.37
CA PRO A 49 19.12 9.99 1.65
C PRO A 49 18.50 11.36 1.35
N PRO A 50 19.22 12.48 1.56
CA PRO A 50 18.70 13.82 1.26
C PRO A 50 18.27 14.01 -0.20
N ASN A 51 19.00 13.36 -1.12
CA ASN A 51 18.74 13.36 -2.55
C ASN A 51 18.69 11.90 -3.05
N PRO A 52 17.56 11.19 -2.90
CA PRO A 52 17.44 9.81 -3.35
C PRO A 52 17.59 9.74 -4.88
N LYS A 53 18.35 8.77 -5.39
CA LYS A 53 18.42 8.51 -6.84
C LYS A 53 17.06 8.13 -7.42
N LYS A 54 16.26 7.44 -6.60
CA LYS A 54 14.94 6.93 -6.94
C LYS A 54 14.05 6.96 -5.70
N THR A 55 12.83 7.45 -5.87
CA THR A 55 11.76 7.34 -4.87
C THR A 55 10.66 6.47 -5.44
N THR A 56 10.53 5.25 -4.91
CA THR A 56 9.56 4.27 -5.38
C THR A 56 8.28 4.35 -4.57
N VAL A 57 7.12 4.41 -5.23
CA VAL A 57 5.84 4.20 -4.56
C VAL A 57 5.48 2.72 -4.62
N PHE A 58 5.49 2.05 -3.47
CA PHE A 58 5.00 0.69 -3.29
C PHE A 58 3.50 0.71 -3.03
N LEU A 59 2.75 0.35 -4.07
CA LEU A 59 1.29 0.35 -4.04
C LEU A 59 0.79 -1.01 -3.57
N ILE A 60 0.28 -1.11 -2.34
CA ILE A 60 -0.26 -2.35 -1.81
C ILE A 60 -1.76 -2.40 -2.13
N THR A 61 -2.15 -3.31 -3.02
CA THR A 61 -3.52 -3.47 -3.50
C THR A 61 -4.08 -4.83 -3.11
N PRO A 62 -4.96 -4.89 -2.09
CA PRO A 62 -5.75 -6.08 -1.84
C PRO A 62 -6.81 -6.27 -2.95
N THR A 63 -6.97 -7.50 -3.44
CA THR A 63 -8.02 -7.84 -4.42
C THR A 63 -8.65 -9.17 -4.05
N TYR A 64 -9.84 -9.45 -4.58
CA TYR A 64 -10.51 -10.75 -4.41
C TYR A 64 -11.36 -11.09 -5.64
N GLN A 65 -11.62 -12.39 -5.81
CA GLN A 65 -12.41 -12.90 -6.92
C GLN A 65 -13.86 -12.39 -6.88
N ARG A 66 -14.25 -11.67 -7.94
CA ARG A 66 -15.60 -11.17 -8.20
C ARG A 66 -15.75 -10.86 -9.70
N LEU A 67 -16.98 -10.69 -10.15
CA LEU A 67 -17.29 -10.41 -11.57
C LEU A 67 -16.54 -9.19 -12.12
N THR A 68 -16.35 -8.15 -11.30
CA THR A 68 -15.70 -6.90 -11.73
C THR A 68 -14.19 -6.89 -11.49
N GLN A 69 -13.60 -7.95 -10.92
CA GLN A 69 -12.18 -7.97 -10.51
C GLN A 69 -11.24 -7.58 -11.65
N LYS A 70 -11.37 -8.25 -12.81
CA LYS A 70 -10.52 -7.97 -13.97
C LYS A 70 -10.67 -6.51 -14.42
N ALA A 71 -11.90 -6.00 -14.50
CA ALA A 71 -12.17 -4.62 -14.91
C ALA A 71 -11.56 -3.59 -13.95
N ASP A 72 -11.70 -3.81 -12.65
CA ASP A 72 -11.14 -2.95 -11.59
C ASP A 72 -9.61 -2.93 -11.63
N LEU A 73 -8.97 -4.09 -11.83
CA LEU A 73 -7.51 -4.18 -11.99
C LEU A 73 -7.02 -3.58 -13.32
N VAL A 74 -7.76 -3.73 -14.43
CA VAL A 74 -7.40 -3.15 -15.73
C VAL A 74 -7.40 -1.62 -15.68
N ARG A 75 -8.42 -1.00 -15.08
CA ARG A 75 -8.45 0.46 -14.96
C ARG A 75 -7.36 0.98 -14.03
N LEU A 76 -7.07 0.27 -12.94
CA LEU A 76 -5.97 0.65 -12.05
C LEU A 76 -4.62 0.53 -12.77
N CYS A 77 -4.37 -0.58 -13.47
CA CYS A 77 -3.19 -0.76 -14.32
C CYS A 77 -3.02 0.40 -15.32
N SER A 78 -4.10 0.77 -16.01
CA SER A 78 -4.10 1.89 -16.98
C SER A 78 -3.68 3.20 -16.35
N THR A 79 -4.12 3.50 -15.12
CA THR A 79 -3.66 4.67 -14.36
C THR A 79 -2.16 4.56 -14.02
N LEU A 80 -1.71 3.40 -13.54
CA LEU A 80 -0.33 3.20 -13.07
C LEU A 80 0.70 3.21 -14.20
N LEU A 81 0.32 2.87 -15.43
CA LEU A 81 1.18 2.98 -16.62
C LEU A 81 1.68 4.41 -16.85
N HIS A 82 0.96 5.42 -16.38
CA HIS A 82 1.35 6.83 -16.47
C HIS A 82 2.24 7.30 -15.30
N VAL A 83 2.59 6.41 -14.37
CA VAL A 83 3.30 6.74 -13.13
C VAL A 83 4.70 6.14 -13.13
N ASN A 84 5.71 7.01 -13.18
CA ASN A 84 7.11 6.58 -13.06
C ASN A 84 7.43 6.03 -11.66
N PHE A 85 8.38 5.11 -11.52
CA PHE A 85 8.85 4.62 -10.21
C PHE A 85 7.72 4.15 -9.27
N VAL A 86 6.71 3.48 -9.83
CA VAL A 86 5.73 2.73 -9.04
C VAL A 86 6.07 1.24 -9.05
N HIS A 87 5.81 0.57 -7.94
CA HIS A 87 5.88 -0.89 -7.84
C HIS A 87 4.56 -1.39 -7.25
N TRP A 88 3.80 -2.15 -8.04
CA TRP A 88 2.46 -2.58 -7.72
C TRP A 88 2.45 -3.94 -7.03
N ILE A 89 2.15 -3.97 -5.74
CA ILE A 89 2.07 -5.18 -4.93
C ILE A 89 0.60 -5.61 -4.86
N VAL A 90 0.22 -6.54 -5.73
CA VAL A 90 -1.14 -7.08 -5.79
C VAL A 90 -1.23 -8.32 -4.91
N VAL A 91 -2.20 -8.32 -3.99
CA VAL A 91 -2.36 -9.39 -3.01
C VAL A 91 -3.78 -9.94 -3.05
N GLU A 92 -3.92 -11.16 -3.57
CA GLU A 92 -5.22 -11.83 -3.67
C GLU A 92 -5.71 -12.38 -2.32
N ASP A 93 -6.97 -12.16 -1.98
CA ASP A 93 -7.69 -12.87 -0.91
C ASP A 93 -8.04 -14.30 -1.36
N ALA A 94 -7.02 -15.13 -1.46
CA ALA A 94 -7.11 -16.50 -1.95
C ALA A 94 -6.03 -17.41 -1.33
N VAL A 95 -6.28 -18.72 -1.35
CA VAL A 95 -5.31 -19.74 -0.95
C VAL A 95 -4.15 -19.81 -1.93
N GLU A 96 -4.45 -19.65 -3.22
CA GLU A 96 -3.50 -19.69 -4.31
C GLU A 96 -3.68 -18.47 -5.22
N LYS A 97 -2.65 -18.15 -5.99
CA LYS A 97 -2.70 -17.10 -7.01
C LYS A 97 -3.56 -17.55 -8.20
N SER A 98 -4.40 -16.67 -8.72
CA SER A 98 -5.25 -16.98 -9.87
C SER A 98 -4.52 -16.77 -11.20
N PRO A 99 -4.80 -17.60 -12.24
CA PRO A 99 -4.30 -17.37 -13.59
C PRO A 99 -4.72 -16.01 -14.15
N LEU A 100 -5.97 -15.59 -13.86
CA LEU A 100 -6.52 -14.30 -14.30
C LEU A 100 -5.67 -13.11 -13.84
N VAL A 101 -5.29 -13.06 -12.56
CA VAL A 101 -4.48 -11.96 -12.04
C VAL A 101 -3.03 -12.09 -12.50
N ALA A 102 -2.50 -13.31 -12.59
CA ALA A 102 -1.14 -13.54 -13.09
C ALA A 102 -0.95 -13.05 -14.54
N GLU A 103 -1.89 -13.39 -15.42
CA GLU A 103 -1.91 -12.97 -16.83
C GLU A 103 -2.03 -11.44 -16.94
N LEU A 104 -3.04 -10.85 -16.28
CA LEU A 104 -3.25 -9.39 -16.29
C LEU A 104 -2.00 -8.63 -15.85
N LEU A 105 -1.33 -9.06 -14.78
CA LEU A 105 -0.13 -8.40 -14.29
C LEU A 105 1.04 -8.53 -15.27
N SER A 106 1.18 -9.68 -15.91
CA SER A 106 2.23 -9.91 -16.90
C SER A 106 2.06 -9.04 -18.15
N GLU A 107 0.82 -8.71 -18.52
CA GLU A 107 0.47 -7.85 -19.66
C GLU A 107 0.46 -6.35 -19.29
N CYS A 108 0.29 -6.02 -18.01
CA CYS A 108 0.10 -4.65 -17.54
C CYS A 108 1.30 -3.72 -17.83
N GLY A 109 2.52 -4.25 -17.89
CA GLY A 109 3.74 -3.45 -18.13
C GLY A 109 4.22 -2.61 -16.95
N VAL A 110 3.47 -2.55 -15.85
CA VAL A 110 3.86 -1.91 -14.58
C VAL A 110 4.73 -2.87 -13.76
N SER A 111 5.81 -2.40 -13.14
CA SER A 111 6.59 -3.25 -12.21
C SER A 111 5.71 -3.75 -11.08
N TYR A 112 5.67 -5.07 -10.85
CA TYR A 112 4.73 -5.66 -9.90
C TYR A 112 5.35 -6.77 -9.03
N THR A 113 4.67 -7.06 -7.92
CA THR A 113 4.80 -8.29 -7.14
C THR A 113 3.41 -8.89 -6.97
N HIS A 114 3.23 -10.15 -7.36
CA HIS A 114 1.98 -10.88 -7.19
C HIS A 114 2.06 -11.79 -5.96
N LEU A 115 1.20 -11.55 -4.97
CA LEU A 115 1.10 -12.30 -3.72
C LEU A 115 -0.35 -12.79 -3.49
N ASN A 116 -0.53 -13.63 -2.48
CA ASN A 116 -1.83 -14.05 -2.00
C ASN A 116 -1.80 -14.23 -0.48
N ALA A 117 -2.93 -14.02 0.17
CA ALA A 117 -3.14 -14.29 1.58
C ALA A 117 -4.64 -14.48 1.85
N LEU A 118 -5.06 -15.66 2.29
CA LEU A 118 -6.47 -15.92 2.60
C LEU A 118 -6.90 -15.23 3.90
N SER A 119 -7.97 -14.44 3.84
CA SER A 119 -8.61 -13.89 5.03
C SER A 119 -9.37 -14.97 5.82
N PRO A 120 -9.30 -14.95 7.17
CA PRO A 120 -10.07 -15.89 8.00
C PRO A 120 -11.57 -15.77 7.74
N PHE A 121 -12.22 -16.91 7.46
CA PHE A 121 -13.59 -17.01 6.93
C PHE A 121 -14.64 -16.19 7.73
N ARG A 122 -14.57 -16.19 9.07
CA ARG A 122 -15.52 -15.45 9.93
C ARG A 122 -15.20 -13.96 10.07
N LYS A 123 -13.96 -13.55 9.83
CA LYS A 123 -13.47 -12.18 10.06
C LYS A 123 -13.58 -11.28 8.82
N ARG A 124 -13.51 -11.86 7.62
CA ARG A 124 -13.64 -11.15 6.33
C ARG A 124 -14.98 -10.45 6.09
N LYS A 125 -16.03 -10.84 6.82
CA LYS A 125 -17.35 -10.19 6.72
C LYS A 125 -17.36 -8.77 7.31
N HIS A 126 -16.51 -8.52 8.31
CA HIS A 126 -16.50 -7.26 9.05
C HIS A 126 -15.31 -6.38 8.68
N VAL A 127 -14.17 -6.99 8.38
CA VAL A 127 -12.94 -6.30 8.01
C VAL A 127 -12.33 -6.99 6.79
N ARG A 128 -12.23 -6.26 5.69
CA ARG A 128 -11.67 -6.74 4.41
C ARG A 128 -10.24 -6.22 4.24
N GLY A 129 -9.40 -6.96 3.53
CA GLY A 129 -8.07 -6.50 3.14
C GLY A 129 -6.97 -6.63 4.20
N SER A 130 -7.27 -6.92 5.48
CA SER A 130 -6.23 -6.92 6.54
C SER A 130 -5.11 -7.93 6.29
N ALA A 131 -5.41 -9.19 5.93
CA ALA A 131 -4.37 -10.19 5.66
C ALA A 131 -3.51 -9.77 4.47
N GLN A 132 -4.15 -9.22 3.45
CA GLN A 132 -3.53 -8.84 2.19
C GLN A 132 -2.61 -7.64 2.37
N ARG A 133 -3.09 -6.58 3.07
CA ARG A 133 -2.26 -5.43 3.43
C ARG A 133 -1.08 -5.83 4.31
N ASN A 134 -1.30 -6.72 5.29
CA ASN A 134 -0.22 -7.25 6.13
C ASN A 134 0.80 -8.07 5.34
N ARG A 135 0.35 -8.85 4.35
CA ARG A 135 1.25 -9.61 3.47
C ARG A 135 2.08 -8.68 2.58
N GLY A 136 1.50 -7.56 2.12
CA GLY A 136 2.25 -6.48 1.46
C GLY A 136 3.28 -5.84 2.38
N ILE A 137 2.93 -5.49 3.62
CA ILE A 137 3.88 -4.96 4.61
C ILE A 137 5.02 -5.94 4.89
N GLU A 138 4.70 -7.23 5.02
CA GLU A 138 5.71 -8.29 5.19
C GLU A 138 6.66 -8.35 4.00
N TRP A 139 6.15 -8.23 2.77
CA TRP A 139 6.99 -8.15 1.59
C TRP A 139 7.93 -6.95 1.66
N ILE A 140 7.44 -5.76 2.03
CA ILE A 140 8.27 -4.54 2.20
C ILE A 140 9.39 -4.77 3.22
N ARG A 141 9.09 -5.37 4.36
CA ARG A 141 10.09 -5.70 5.39
C ARG A 141 11.19 -6.64 4.88
N ASN A 142 10.83 -7.57 4.01
CA ASN A 142 11.74 -8.56 3.45
C ASN A 142 12.49 -8.06 2.20
N HIS A 143 12.16 -6.88 1.68
CA HIS A 143 12.80 -6.26 0.51
C HIS A 143 13.31 -4.86 0.86
N PRO A 144 14.33 -4.77 1.75
CA PRO A 144 14.86 -3.49 2.19
C PRO A 144 15.43 -2.69 1.02
N LEU A 145 15.14 -1.39 1.02
CA LEU A 145 15.62 -0.48 -0.01
C LEU A 145 17.13 -0.21 0.11
N PRO A 146 17.82 -0.04 -1.03
CA PRO A 146 19.17 0.51 -1.04
C PRO A 146 19.26 1.83 -0.28
N TYR A 147 20.41 2.10 0.35
CA TYR A 147 20.62 3.30 1.16
C TYR A 147 20.44 4.62 0.37
N ASN A 148 20.72 4.60 -0.94
CA ASN A 148 20.58 5.75 -1.83
C ASN A 148 19.19 5.87 -2.48
N GLU A 149 18.25 5.02 -2.09
CA GLU A 149 16.87 5.04 -2.54
C GLU A 149 15.91 5.34 -1.39
N LYS A 150 14.71 5.81 -1.76
CA LYS A 150 13.60 6.10 -0.87
C LYS A 150 12.37 5.32 -1.33
N GLY A 151 11.50 4.96 -0.40
CA GLY A 151 10.28 4.25 -0.70
C GLY A 151 9.12 4.77 0.11
N ILE A 152 7.96 4.85 -0.54
CA ILE A 152 6.70 5.26 0.05
C ILE A 152 5.72 4.11 -0.09
N VAL A 153 5.06 3.72 0.98
CA VAL A 153 3.98 2.74 0.96
C VAL A 153 2.65 3.47 0.89
N PHE A 154 1.82 3.08 -0.07
CA PHE A 154 0.46 3.55 -0.22
C PHE A 154 -0.50 2.34 -0.30
N PHE A 155 -1.56 2.35 0.51
CA PHE A 155 -2.58 1.32 0.49
C PHE A 155 -3.71 1.76 -0.45
N ALA A 156 -3.87 1.02 -1.55
CA ALA A 156 -4.83 1.38 -2.59
C ALA A 156 -5.74 0.20 -2.90
N ASP A 157 -7.01 0.30 -2.50
CA ASP A 157 -8.03 -0.68 -2.84
C ASP A 157 -8.29 -0.67 -4.36
N ASP A 158 -8.59 -1.84 -4.92
CA ASP A 158 -8.66 -2.04 -6.38
C ASP A 158 -9.84 -1.31 -7.06
N ASP A 159 -10.85 -0.90 -6.29
CA ASP A 159 -12.07 -0.27 -6.79
C ASP A 159 -12.09 1.27 -6.69
N ASN A 160 -11.11 1.86 -6.03
CA ASN A 160 -10.98 3.31 -5.90
C ASN A 160 -10.54 3.96 -7.23
N THR A 161 -10.68 5.27 -7.34
CA THR A 161 -10.22 6.05 -8.50
C THR A 161 -9.09 6.97 -8.08
N TYR A 162 -7.97 6.91 -8.80
CA TYR A 162 -6.75 7.65 -8.50
C TYR A 162 -6.37 8.54 -9.67
N ASP A 163 -6.23 9.84 -9.42
CA ASP A 163 -5.58 10.74 -10.36
C ASP A 163 -4.07 10.48 -10.35
N PRO A 164 -3.39 10.28 -11.50
CA PRO A 164 -1.95 9.99 -11.53
C PRO A 164 -1.08 10.97 -10.74
N ARG A 165 -1.52 12.23 -10.58
CA ARG A 165 -0.79 13.26 -9.81
C ARG A 165 -0.61 12.90 -8.34
N ILE A 166 -1.50 12.10 -7.74
CA ILE A 166 -1.38 11.73 -6.32
C ILE A 166 -0.08 10.95 -6.04
N PHE A 167 0.36 10.14 -7.00
CA PHE A 167 1.60 9.36 -6.90
C PHE A 167 2.85 10.23 -7.02
N THR A 168 2.73 11.43 -7.58
CA THR A 168 3.81 12.43 -7.56
C THR A 168 3.85 13.14 -6.21
N GLU A 169 2.68 13.58 -5.73
CA GLU A 169 2.53 14.27 -4.44
C GLU A 169 3.14 13.48 -3.27
N MET A 170 2.83 12.19 -3.18
CA MET A 170 3.27 11.35 -2.07
C MET A 170 4.77 11.01 -2.05
N ARG A 171 5.53 11.18 -3.14
CA ARG A 171 6.98 10.86 -3.16
C ARG A 171 7.79 11.71 -2.20
N SER A 172 7.31 12.93 -1.96
CA SER A 172 7.97 13.88 -1.07
C SER A 172 7.72 13.59 0.42
N THR A 173 6.91 12.57 0.76
CA THR A 173 6.61 12.17 2.15
C THR A 173 7.89 11.86 2.93
N GLU A 174 8.13 12.55 4.04
CA GLU A 174 9.29 12.27 4.91
C GLU A 174 8.98 11.08 5.82
N LEU A 175 7.92 11.18 6.61
CA LEU A 175 7.46 10.08 7.48
C LEU A 175 6.06 9.63 7.09
N GLY A 176 5.11 10.56 7.05
CA GLY A 176 3.72 10.26 6.76
C GLY A 176 3.03 11.50 6.23
N SER A 177 2.20 11.31 5.22
CA SER A 177 1.50 12.39 4.53
C SER A 177 0.01 12.10 4.41
N THR A 178 -0.79 13.15 4.22
CA THR A 178 -2.24 13.05 4.10
C THR A 178 -2.82 14.04 3.09
N TRP A 179 -4.02 13.75 2.60
CA TRP A 179 -4.78 14.54 1.63
C TRP A 179 -6.28 14.24 1.71
N PRO A 180 -7.14 15.08 1.10
CA PRO A 180 -8.57 14.81 0.98
C PRO A 180 -8.89 13.62 0.07
N VAL A 181 -9.90 12.84 0.45
CA VAL A 181 -10.49 11.76 -0.34
C VAL A 181 -11.94 12.09 -0.65
N GLY A 182 -12.34 11.93 -1.91
CA GLY A 182 -13.71 12.16 -2.37
C GLY A 182 -14.62 10.96 -2.18
N LEU A 183 -15.93 11.22 -2.08
CA LEU A 183 -17.01 10.21 -2.04
C LEU A 183 -16.83 9.18 -0.91
N VAL A 184 -16.51 9.64 0.30
CA VAL A 184 -16.21 8.78 1.44
C VAL A 184 -16.93 9.24 2.70
N GLY A 185 -17.18 8.32 3.64
CA GLY A 185 -17.84 8.62 4.92
C GLY A 185 -19.28 9.16 4.80
N GLY A 186 -19.93 8.98 3.65
CA GLY A 186 -21.24 9.61 3.37
C GLY A 186 -21.16 11.09 3.04
N SER A 187 -19.97 11.61 2.73
CA SER A 187 -19.68 12.99 2.38
C SER A 187 -19.15 13.09 0.95
N MET A 188 -19.22 14.29 0.36
CA MET A 188 -18.56 14.59 -0.92
C MET A 188 -17.05 14.43 -0.83
N TRP A 189 -16.47 14.71 0.35
CA TRP A 189 -15.07 14.48 0.67
C TRP A 189 -14.86 14.39 2.19
N GLU A 190 -13.76 13.78 2.62
CA GLU A 190 -13.23 13.84 3.99
C GLU A 190 -11.70 14.08 3.93
N GLY A 191 -11.12 14.69 4.96
CA GLY A 191 -9.66 14.86 5.05
C GLY A 191 -9.21 16.12 5.78
N CYS A 192 -7.90 16.40 5.68
CA CYS A 192 -7.23 17.50 6.34
C CYS A 192 -7.73 18.88 5.88
N ILE A 193 -7.75 19.82 6.82
CA ILE A 193 -7.95 21.25 6.62
C ILE A 193 -6.68 21.95 7.11
N THR A 194 -6.09 22.81 6.27
CA THR A 194 -4.86 23.53 6.61
C THR A 194 -5.10 24.99 6.93
N ASP A 195 -4.15 25.61 7.63
CA ASP A 195 -4.18 27.04 7.92
C ASP A 195 -4.18 27.84 6.59
N PRO A 196 -5.15 28.74 6.37
CA PRO A 196 -5.21 29.55 5.15
C PRO A 196 -3.93 30.35 4.88
N ASN A 197 -3.22 30.76 5.93
CA ASN A 197 -1.98 31.53 5.85
C ASN A 197 -0.73 30.62 5.86
N ASN A 198 -0.88 29.36 6.26
CA ASN A 198 0.20 28.38 6.24
C ASN A 198 -0.28 26.97 5.87
N ARG A 199 -0.27 26.69 4.56
CA ARG A 199 -0.72 25.42 3.99
C ARG A 199 0.11 24.19 4.39
N SER A 200 1.25 24.36 5.07
CA SER A 200 2.01 23.23 5.63
C SER A 200 1.50 22.79 7.00
N LYS A 201 0.58 23.55 7.61
CA LYS A 201 0.07 23.31 8.96
C LYS A 201 -1.38 22.83 8.89
N ILE A 202 -1.63 21.61 9.35
CA ILE A 202 -2.99 21.09 9.52
C ILE A 202 -3.59 21.73 10.78
N VAL A 203 -4.81 22.26 10.66
CA VAL A 203 -5.55 22.90 11.75
C VAL A 203 -6.82 22.17 12.13
N ASP A 204 -7.36 21.35 11.23
CA ASP A 204 -8.53 20.50 11.51
C ASP A 204 -8.67 19.35 10.49
N PHE A 205 -9.68 18.50 10.66
CA PHE A 205 -10.11 17.47 9.71
C PHE A 205 -11.62 17.49 9.51
N TRP A 206 -12.04 17.49 8.25
CA TRP A 206 -13.43 17.30 7.88
C TRP A 206 -13.77 15.81 7.81
N SER A 207 -14.72 15.35 8.63
CA SER A 207 -15.34 14.03 8.54
C SER A 207 -16.76 14.06 9.11
N VAL A 208 -17.68 13.34 8.49
CA VAL A 208 -19.06 13.19 9.01
C VAL A 208 -19.13 12.04 10.00
N TRP A 209 -18.45 10.93 9.71
CA TRP A 209 -18.48 9.75 10.54
C TRP A 209 -17.42 9.82 11.65
N ARG A 210 -17.86 9.95 12.90
CA ARG A 210 -16.99 10.04 14.10
C ARG A 210 -15.82 11.03 13.90
N PRO A 211 -16.11 12.33 13.77
CA PRO A 211 -15.08 13.36 13.57
C PRO A 211 -14.11 13.46 14.75
N TYR A 212 -13.04 14.23 14.55
CA TYR A 212 -12.14 14.63 15.64
C TYR A 212 -12.93 15.34 16.76
N PRO A 213 -12.64 15.10 18.07
CA PRO A 213 -11.59 14.24 18.63
C PRO A 213 -12.00 12.78 18.88
N ARG A 214 -13.17 12.32 18.42
CA ARG A 214 -13.61 10.93 18.64
C ARG A 214 -12.73 9.91 17.89
N ARG A 215 -12.21 10.29 16.73
CA ARG A 215 -11.13 9.58 16.02
C ARG A 215 -9.92 10.48 15.91
N LEU A 216 -8.75 9.99 16.34
CA LEU A 216 -7.48 10.70 16.19
C LEU A 216 -6.99 10.76 14.73
N PHE A 217 -7.52 9.87 13.88
CA PHE A 217 -7.27 9.79 12.45
C PHE A 217 -8.60 9.72 11.70
N PRO A 218 -9.30 10.85 11.54
CA PRO A 218 -10.67 10.88 11.02
C PRO A 218 -10.71 10.91 9.48
N PHE A 219 -10.08 9.93 8.82
CA PHE A 219 -10.04 9.82 7.36
C PHE A 219 -10.01 8.35 6.90
N ASP A 220 -10.04 8.15 5.59
CA ASP A 220 -10.06 6.85 4.92
C ASP A 220 -8.66 6.24 4.68
N MET A 221 -8.58 4.93 4.41
CA MET A 221 -7.34 4.23 4.07
C MET A 221 -6.59 4.86 2.89
N ALA A 222 -7.32 5.40 1.91
CA ALA A 222 -6.74 6.03 0.71
C ALA A 222 -6.27 7.48 0.96
N ALA A 223 -6.39 7.99 2.19
CA ALA A 223 -6.09 9.39 2.56
C ALA A 223 -4.66 9.62 3.06
N PHE A 224 -3.81 8.60 3.08
CA PHE A 224 -2.45 8.72 3.59
C PHE A 224 -1.44 7.81 2.89
N ALA A 225 -0.18 8.21 2.94
CA ALA A 225 0.96 7.34 2.63
C ALA A 225 2.05 7.49 3.69
N VAL A 226 2.89 6.47 3.82
CA VAL A 226 3.96 6.43 4.83
C VAL A 226 5.30 6.05 4.23
N ASN A 227 6.38 6.51 4.83
CA ASN A 227 7.72 6.08 4.46
C ASN A 227 7.89 4.57 4.69
N ALA A 228 8.37 3.85 3.68
CA ALA A 228 8.54 2.40 3.72
C ALA A 228 9.46 1.95 4.87
N ARG A 229 10.49 2.73 5.20
CA ARG A 229 11.43 2.42 6.30
C ARG A 229 10.77 2.44 7.67
N LEU A 230 9.60 3.08 7.84
CA LEU A 230 8.84 2.98 9.08
C LEU A 230 8.39 1.54 9.37
N PHE A 231 8.09 0.73 8.35
CA PHE A 231 7.73 -0.68 8.59
C PHE A 231 8.92 -1.56 9.00
N THR A 232 10.14 -1.13 8.69
CA THR A 232 11.37 -1.73 9.21
C THR A 232 11.65 -1.25 10.63
N LEU A 233 11.45 0.06 10.89
CA LEU A 233 11.64 0.67 12.22
C LEU A 233 10.62 0.13 13.24
N PHE A 234 9.39 -0.10 12.82
CA PHE A 234 8.29 -0.63 13.64
C PHE A 234 7.89 -2.03 13.13
N PRO A 235 8.67 -3.08 13.43
CA PRO A 235 8.48 -4.42 12.86
C PRO A 235 7.20 -5.12 13.33
N THR A 236 6.57 -4.64 14.40
CA THR A 236 5.31 -5.18 14.93
C THR A 236 4.07 -4.54 14.31
N ALA A 237 4.22 -3.41 13.60
CA ALA A 237 3.11 -2.67 13.02
C ALA A 237 2.32 -3.52 12.01
N ARG A 238 1.03 -3.73 12.27
CA ARG A 238 0.15 -4.53 11.39
C ARG A 238 -1.32 -4.15 11.57
N PHE A 239 -2.11 -4.42 10.54
CA PHE A 239 -3.56 -4.40 10.64
C PHE A 239 -4.07 -5.57 11.46
N ASP A 240 -5.17 -5.35 12.18
CA ASP A 240 -5.90 -6.41 12.87
C ASP A 240 -7.28 -6.67 12.22
N TYR A 241 -8.05 -7.56 12.84
CA TYR A 241 -9.42 -7.88 12.46
C TYR A 241 -10.45 -7.47 13.52
N LYS A 242 -10.03 -6.71 14.54
CA LYS A 242 -10.88 -6.31 15.67
C LYS A 242 -11.42 -4.90 15.48
N ARG A 243 -10.61 -4.00 14.95
CA ARG A 243 -10.90 -2.56 14.82
C ARG A 243 -11.48 -2.23 13.46
N ALA A 244 -12.68 -2.74 13.19
CA ALA A 244 -13.40 -2.35 11.98
C ALA A 244 -13.60 -0.83 11.96
N GLN A 245 -13.31 -0.19 10.82
CA GLN A 245 -13.44 1.27 10.60
C GLN A 245 -12.48 2.16 11.43
N GLU A 246 -11.48 1.58 12.10
CA GLU A 246 -10.45 2.29 12.85
C GLU A 246 -9.04 1.77 12.50
N GLN A 247 -8.92 1.15 11.32
CA GLN A 247 -7.69 0.46 10.90
C GLN A 247 -6.58 1.43 10.53
N GLU A 248 -6.96 2.56 9.93
CA GLU A 248 -6.12 3.66 9.48
C GLU A 248 -5.36 4.25 10.67
N GLY A 249 -6.11 4.64 11.70
CA GLY A 249 -5.53 5.16 12.93
C GLY A 249 -4.70 4.12 13.67
N TYR A 250 -5.13 2.86 13.68
CA TYR A 250 -4.39 1.79 14.35
C TYR A 250 -3.04 1.49 13.69
N ILE A 251 -2.95 1.50 12.36
CA ILE A 251 -1.66 1.30 11.70
C ILE A 251 -0.75 2.52 11.90
N LEU A 252 -1.28 3.74 11.76
CA LEU A 252 -0.50 4.97 11.95
C LEU A 252 0.01 5.11 13.38
N SER A 253 -0.80 4.78 14.39
CA SER A 253 -0.36 4.82 15.79
C SER A 253 0.81 3.87 16.07
N GLN A 254 0.84 2.70 15.41
CA GLN A 254 1.94 1.75 15.51
C GLN A 254 3.22 2.22 14.80
N LEU A 255 3.11 3.17 13.86
CA LEU A 255 4.22 3.78 13.12
C LEU A 255 4.74 5.07 13.77
N GLY A 256 4.30 5.37 15.00
CA GLY A 256 4.79 6.50 15.79
C GLY A 256 4.00 7.81 15.65
N PHE A 257 2.90 7.83 14.90
CA PHE A 257 2.02 9.01 14.82
C PHE A 257 1.07 9.04 16.02
N ARG A 258 0.95 10.19 16.70
CA ARG A 258 0.05 10.37 17.85
C ARG A 258 -1.34 10.79 17.39
N SER A 259 -1.40 11.58 16.33
CA SER A 259 -2.65 12.01 15.69
C SER A 259 -2.42 12.32 14.22
N ALA A 260 -3.51 12.51 13.49
CA ALA A 260 -3.45 12.93 12.10
C ALA A 260 -2.78 14.30 11.88
N PHE A 261 -2.67 15.14 12.91
CA PHE A 261 -1.96 16.43 12.86
C PHE A 261 -0.44 16.27 12.73
N ASP A 262 0.11 15.09 13.00
CA ASP A 262 1.54 14.80 12.83
C ASP A 262 1.92 14.52 11.37
N LEU A 263 0.92 14.40 10.48
CA LEU A 263 1.10 14.09 9.06
C LEU A 263 1.38 15.35 8.23
N GLU A 264 2.06 15.15 7.11
CA GLU A 264 2.40 16.19 6.15
C GLU A 264 1.24 16.43 5.17
N PRO A 265 0.60 17.61 5.15
CA PRO A 265 -0.47 17.87 4.19
C PRO A 265 0.08 17.97 2.77
N ARG A 266 -0.50 17.20 1.84
CA ARG A 266 -0.15 17.21 0.42
C ARG A 266 -1.25 17.83 -0.41
N VAL A 267 -1.07 17.86 -1.73
CA VAL A 267 -2.07 18.36 -2.67
C VAL A 267 -2.36 19.84 -2.41
N ASN A 268 -1.28 20.63 -2.33
CA ASN A 268 -1.31 22.06 -2.05
C ASN A 268 -2.12 22.40 -0.77
N GLY A 269 -1.72 21.82 0.36
CA GLY A 269 -2.36 22.03 1.65
C GLY A 269 -3.79 21.49 1.74
N CYS A 270 -4.03 20.31 1.18
CA CYS A 270 -5.34 19.66 1.18
C CYS A 270 -6.43 20.46 0.43
N SER A 271 -6.05 21.22 -0.61
CA SER A 271 -6.99 22.08 -1.35
C SER A 271 -7.63 21.41 -2.57
N LYS A 272 -7.23 20.19 -2.91
CA LYS A 272 -7.82 19.42 -4.02
C LYS A 272 -8.03 17.96 -3.62
N VAL A 273 -9.01 17.34 -4.27
CA VAL A 273 -9.25 15.91 -4.20
C VAL A 273 -8.58 15.26 -5.41
N LEU A 274 -7.72 14.28 -5.18
CA LEU A 274 -7.04 13.50 -6.23
C LEU A 274 -7.28 11.99 -6.10
N VAL A 275 -8.08 11.58 -5.11
CA VAL A 275 -8.46 10.19 -4.85
C VAL A 275 -9.93 10.15 -4.51
N TRP A 276 -10.66 9.18 -5.07
CA TRP A 276 -12.08 8.98 -4.80
C TRP A 276 -12.34 7.54 -4.38
N HIS A 277 -13.10 7.36 -3.30
CA HIS A 277 -13.54 6.07 -2.81
C HIS A 277 -14.73 5.54 -3.64
N THR A 278 -14.52 5.36 -4.94
CA THR A 278 -15.51 4.77 -5.84
C THR A 278 -15.77 3.29 -5.51
N ARG A 279 -16.93 2.78 -5.90
CA ARG A 279 -17.27 1.35 -5.83
C ARG A 279 -17.99 0.93 -7.09
N THR A 280 -17.60 -0.21 -7.65
CA THR A 280 -18.25 -0.77 -8.83
C THR A 280 -19.54 -1.48 -8.43
N GLU A 281 -20.64 -1.21 -9.13
CA GLU A 281 -21.91 -1.91 -8.91
C GLU A 281 -21.77 -3.40 -9.25
N GLN A 282 -22.48 -4.26 -8.53
CA GLN A 282 -22.52 -5.68 -8.85
C GLN A 282 -23.26 -5.92 -10.18
N PRO A 283 -22.63 -6.54 -11.20
CA PRO A 283 -23.27 -6.79 -12.47
C PRO A 283 -24.49 -7.71 -12.35
N ARG A 284 -25.57 -7.38 -13.06
CA ARG A 284 -26.75 -8.24 -13.18
C ARG A 284 -26.55 -9.19 -14.35
N LEU A 285 -26.27 -10.46 -14.06
CA LEU A 285 -26.12 -11.49 -15.09
C LEU A 285 -27.41 -12.29 -15.23
N THR A 286 -27.90 -12.43 -16.46
CA THR A 286 -28.94 -13.40 -16.80
C THR A 286 -28.25 -14.70 -17.17
N PHE A 287 -28.50 -15.77 -16.41
CA PHE A 287 -27.96 -17.08 -16.75
C PHE A 287 -28.64 -17.57 -18.03
N TYR A 288 -27.84 -17.92 -19.05
CA TYR A 288 -28.35 -18.62 -20.21
C TYR A 288 -28.98 -19.93 -19.74
N THR A 289 -30.28 -20.11 -20.02
CA THR A 289 -30.92 -21.42 -19.89
C THR A 289 -30.25 -22.40 -20.85
N GLN A 290 -30.26 -23.69 -20.53
CA GLN A 290 -29.60 -24.77 -21.29
C GLN A 290 -29.90 -24.80 -22.81
N SER A 291 -30.89 -24.04 -23.29
CA SER A 291 -31.25 -23.86 -24.69
C SER A 291 -30.26 -23.02 -25.52
N HIS A 292 -29.33 -22.28 -24.89
CA HIS A 292 -28.26 -21.57 -25.57
C HIS A 292 -26.92 -21.88 -24.90
N PRO A 293 -26.05 -22.71 -25.51
CA PRO A 293 -24.73 -22.94 -24.97
C PRO A 293 -23.98 -21.62 -24.88
N SER A 294 -23.28 -21.39 -23.76
CA SER A 294 -22.41 -20.23 -23.62
C SER A 294 -21.44 -20.18 -24.82
N PRO A 295 -21.26 -19.02 -25.48
CA PRO A 295 -20.20 -18.88 -26.47
C PRO A 295 -18.85 -19.21 -25.82
N PRO A 296 -17.84 -19.66 -26.59
CA PRO A 296 -16.52 -19.97 -26.06
C PRO A 296 -16.03 -18.81 -25.20
N GLY A 297 -15.59 -19.14 -23.97
CA GLY A 297 -15.39 -18.17 -22.90
C GLY A 297 -14.45 -17.05 -23.31
N PHE A 298 -14.90 -15.81 -23.19
CA PHE A 298 -14.02 -14.64 -23.20
C PHE A 298 -13.28 -14.63 -21.85
N VAL A 299 -11.96 -14.84 -21.91
CA VAL A 299 -11.04 -14.76 -20.76
C VAL A 299 -10.78 -13.31 -20.38
#